data_AF-A0A9P6ETU2-F1
#
_entry.id   AF-A0A9P6ETU2-F1
#
_cell.length_a   1.000
_cell.length_b   1.000
_cell.length_c   1.000
_cell.angle_alpha   90.00
_cell.angle_beta   90.00
_cell.angle_gamma   90.00
#
_symmetry.space_group_name_H-M   'P 1'
#
loop_
_entity.id
_entity.type
_entity.pdbx_description
1 polymer ?
#
loop_
_entity_poly.entity_id
_entity_poly.type
_entity_poly.pdbx_seq_one_letter_code
_entity_poly.pdbx_strand_id
1 'polypeptide(L)'
;MEEEGHGGAGNKAMEIAGLLVQDDLALMIEGNDGRYYFQAGSICVPGFWRMQDKLGMPLDDIHLSGNVPQYKERLQPSLDRFFRKLSVDKPVTRINYFVQTRRRDGEHEATTGDDEMDPDELGWATSSLGDEDDFENGTHATAKPKNGVDRDTPVNWMRLRCERQTLRRLPVSGAVLFTIRVYINPMVELVQEKGVPGRMASALRSWPMDVAAYKGKNRGGWWEPLLRFLDAEHEAQEMEGSEGVGTMRDGSKM
;
A
#
# COMPACT_ATOMS: atom_id res chain seq x y z
N MET A 1 15.66 -30.63 26.73
CA MET A 1 15.81 -29.36 27.46
C MET A 1 16.30 -28.38 26.42
N GLU A 2 15.37 -27.79 25.68
CA GLU A 2 15.68 -26.78 24.66
C GLU A 2 15.94 -25.45 25.37
N GLU A 3 16.97 -24.74 24.93
CA GLU A 3 17.34 -23.42 25.42
C GLU A 3 16.19 -22.44 25.19
N GLU A 4 15.49 -22.04 26.25
CA GLU A 4 14.69 -20.81 26.25
C GLU A 4 15.63 -19.60 26.21
N GLY A 5 16.21 -19.35 25.04
CA GLY A 5 17.06 -18.20 24.75
C GLY A 5 16.26 -16.90 24.80
N HIS A 6 16.97 -15.79 25.05
CA HIS A 6 16.46 -14.42 25.19
C HIS A 6 15.54 -13.93 24.04
N GLY A 7 15.40 -14.68 22.93
CA GLY A 7 14.44 -14.42 21.85
C GLY A 7 12.98 -14.67 22.20
N GLY A 8 12.67 -15.54 23.19
CA GLY A 8 11.28 -15.89 23.53
C GLY A 8 10.45 -14.70 24.03
N ALA A 9 11.02 -13.91 24.94
CA ALA A 9 10.34 -12.73 25.48
C ALA A 9 10.12 -11.63 24.44
N GLY A 10 11.11 -11.40 23.56
CA GLY A 10 11.02 -10.41 22.48
C GLY A 10 9.96 -10.78 21.44
N ASN A 11 9.94 -12.04 21.00
CA ASN A 11 8.92 -12.55 20.08
C ASN A 11 7.53 -12.45 20.70
N LYS A 12 7.38 -12.83 21.98
CA LYS A 12 6.08 -12.74 22.66
C LYS A 12 5.60 -11.30 22.80
N ALA A 13 6.49 -10.36 23.07
CA ALA A 13 6.14 -8.94 23.12
C ALA A 13 5.67 -8.41 21.76
N MET A 14 6.34 -8.80 20.66
CA MET A 14 5.94 -8.40 19.31
C MET A 14 4.59 -9.00 18.91
N GLU A 15 4.35 -10.28 19.22
CA GLU A 15 3.07 -10.97 19.02
C GLU A 15 1.94 -10.25 19.76
N ILE A 16 2.12 -9.97 21.06
CA ILE A 16 1.13 -9.24 21.86
C ILE A 16 0.87 -7.86 21.26
N ALA A 17 1.92 -7.12 20.88
CA ALA A 17 1.76 -5.81 20.28
C ALA A 17 0.96 -5.85 18.97
N GLY A 18 1.29 -6.79 18.07
CA GLY A 18 0.59 -6.99 16.80
C GLY A 18 -0.87 -7.43 16.97
N LEU A 19 -1.20 -8.20 18.01
CA LEU A 19 -2.59 -8.58 18.32
C LEU A 19 -3.42 -7.45 18.94
N LEU A 20 -2.78 -6.43 19.52
CA LEU A 20 -3.47 -5.31 20.18
C LEU A 20 -3.77 -4.13 19.25
N VAL A 21 -3.16 -4.08 18.07
CA VAL A 21 -3.35 -3.01 17.09
C VAL A 21 -3.66 -3.60 15.73
N GLN A 22 -4.27 -2.84 14.83
CA GLN A 22 -4.52 -3.31 13.45
C GLN A 22 -3.45 -2.81 12.48
N ASP A 23 -2.42 -2.13 12.99
CA ASP A 23 -1.30 -1.64 12.19
C ASP A 23 -0.26 -2.75 12.09
N ASP A 24 0.30 -2.97 10.90
CA ASP A 24 1.55 -3.70 10.78
C ASP A 24 2.67 -2.91 11.48
N LEU A 25 3.54 -3.63 12.18
CA LEU A 25 4.61 -3.06 13.01
C LEU A 25 5.97 -3.45 12.46
N ALA A 26 6.82 -2.47 12.16
CA ALA A 26 8.22 -2.68 11.84
C ALA A 26 9.12 -1.88 12.79
N LEU A 27 10.07 -2.56 13.42
CA LEU A 27 11.09 -1.95 14.27
C LEU A 27 12.40 -1.84 13.52
N MET A 28 12.94 -0.62 13.52
CA MET A 28 14.25 -0.33 12.98
C MET A 28 15.20 0.12 14.06
N ILE A 29 16.42 -0.40 14.01
CA ILE A 29 17.46 -0.11 14.99
C ILE A 29 18.65 0.49 14.24
N GLU A 30 19.22 1.57 14.80
CA GLU A 30 20.42 2.18 14.29
C GLU A 30 21.62 1.27 14.58
N GLY A 31 22.39 0.93 13.55
CA GLY A 31 23.63 0.19 13.66
C GLY A 31 24.81 1.09 14.02
N ASN A 32 25.98 0.47 14.25
CA ASN A 32 27.22 1.19 14.60
C ASN A 32 27.80 2.02 13.43
N ASP A 33 27.26 1.83 12.22
CA ASP A 33 27.59 2.55 10.99
C ASP A 33 26.66 3.75 10.74
N GLY A 34 25.70 4.00 11.63
CA GLY A 34 24.69 5.07 11.51
C GLY A 34 23.58 4.76 10.50
N ARG A 35 23.50 3.53 9.96
CA ARG A 35 22.37 3.07 9.12
C ARG A 35 21.29 2.47 10.00
N TYR A 36 20.05 2.51 9.53
CA TYR A 36 18.90 1.90 10.22
C TYR A 36 18.59 0.55 9.59
N TYR A 37 18.48 -0.48 10.41
CA TYR A 37 18.24 -1.86 9.98
C TYR A 37 16.85 -2.32 10.44
N PHE A 38 16.12 -3.02 9.58
CA PHE A 38 14.84 -3.64 9.94
C PHE A 38 15.12 -4.91 10.76
N GLN A 39 14.85 -4.88 12.06
CA GLN A 39 15.33 -5.92 13.00
C GLN A 39 14.23 -6.79 13.59
N ALA A 40 12.98 -6.29 13.62
CA ALA A 40 11.84 -7.05 14.13
C ALA A 40 10.54 -6.47 13.59
N GLY A 41 9.47 -7.25 13.56
CA GLY A 41 8.17 -6.77 13.15
C GLY A 41 7.06 -7.80 13.32
N SER A 42 5.83 -7.31 13.20
CA SER A 42 4.60 -8.09 13.03
C SER A 42 3.95 -7.53 11.76
N ILE A 43 4.14 -8.21 10.65
CA ILE A 43 3.71 -7.79 9.31
C ILE A 43 2.74 -8.84 8.80
N CYS A 44 1.45 -8.56 8.88
CA CYS A 44 0.37 -9.49 8.57
C CYS A 44 -0.38 -9.08 7.30
N VAL A 45 -0.36 -7.79 6.94
CA VAL A 45 -1.05 -7.26 5.76
C VAL A 45 -0.09 -6.43 4.91
N PRO A 46 1.02 -6.99 4.39
CA PRO A 46 2.02 -6.22 3.67
C PRO A 46 1.52 -5.64 2.33
N GLY A 47 2.11 -4.52 1.93
CA GLY A 47 1.85 -3.88 0.64
C GLY A 47 2.88 -4.25 -0.43
N PHE A 48 2.75 -5.43 -1.05
CA PHE A 48 3.62 -5.92 -2.14
C PHE A 48 5.09 -6.19 -1.76
N TRP A 49 5.34 -6.69 -0.55
CA TRP A 49 6.66 -7.16 -0.08
C TRP A 49 6.48 -8.22 1.02
N ARG A 50 7.51 -9.01 1.32
CA ARG A 50 7.47 -9.94 2.46
C ARG A 50 8.51 -9.55 3.51
N MET A 51 8.16 -9.70 4.78
CA MET A 51 9.07 -9.42 5.89
C MET A 51 10.36 -10.24 5.79
N GLN A 52 10.25 -11.53 5.46
CA GLN A 52 11.40 -12.44 5.33
C GLN A 52 12.43 -11.99 4.29
N ASP A 53 12.00 -11.29 3.24
CA ASP A 53 12.90 -10.79 2.20
C ASP A 53 13.70 -9.57 2.66
N LYS A 54 13.29 -8.92 3.75
CA LYS A 54 13.78 -7.60 4.20
C LYS A 54 14.40 -7.62 5.59
N LEU A 55 14.14 -8.65 6.39
CA LEU A 55 14.61 -8.74 7.76
C LEU A 55 16.14 -8.73 7.82
N GLY A 56 16.68 -7.91 8.72
CA GLY A 56 18.12 -7.70 8.89
C GLY A 56 18.74 -6.75 7.87
N MET A 57 18.02 -6.31 6.85
CA MET A 57 18.56 -5.39 5.84
C MET A 57 18.57 -3.94 6.33
N PRO A 58 19.55 -3.13 5.91
CA PRO A 58 19.54 -1.69 6.11
C PRO A 58 18.50 -1.03 5.19
N LEU A 59 18.00 0.13 5.62
CA LEU A 59 16.87 0.84 5.00
C LEU A 59 17.08 1.11 3.51
N ASP A 60 18.27 1.53 3.11
CA ASP A 60 18.61 1.77 1.70
C ASP A 60 18.59 0.49 0.88
N ASP A 61 19.12 -0.62 1.39
CA ASP A 61 19.11 -1.89 0.65
C ASP A 61 17.69 -2.46 0.53
N ILE A 62 16.81 -2.23 1.50
CA ILE A 62 15.38 -2.59 1.42
C ILE A 62 14.73 -1.92 0.21
N HIS A 63 14.99 -0.63 0.00
CA HIS A 63 14.39 0.16 -1.07
C HIS A 63 15.07 -0.09 -2.43
N LEU A 64 16.40 -0.25 -2.44
CA LEU A 64 17.16 -0.58 -3.66
C LEU A 64 16.78 -1.97 -4.18
N SER A 65 16.77 -2.99 -3.32
CA SER A 65 16.32 -4.34 -3.69
C SER A 65 14.82 -4.41 -3.98
N GLY A 66 14.04 -3.40 -3.56
CA GLY A 66 12.65 -3.23 -3.92
C GLY A 66 12.44 -2.52 -5.25
N ASN A 67 13.51 -2.05 -5.93
CA ASN A 67 13.45 -1.27 -7.15
C ASN A 67 12.59 0.02 -7.04
N VAL A 68 12.66 0.70 -5.89
CA VAL A 68 11.96 1.97 -5.68
C VAL A 68 12.52 3.03 -6.66
N PRO A 69 11.68 3.63 -7.53
CA PRO A 69 12.15 4.58 -8.53
C PRO A 69 12.86 5.79 -7.90
N GLN A 70 13.98 6.18 -8.50
CA GLN A 70 14.75 7.38 -8.13
C GLN A 70 15.20 7.42 -6.66
N TYR A 71 15.27 6.25 -6.01
CA TYR A 71 15.57 6.18 -4.57
C TYR A 71 16.93 6.78 -4.25
N LYS A 72 17.99 6.32 -4.92
CA LYS A 72 19.37 6.74 -4.64
C LYS A 72 19.59 8.22 -4.93
N GLU A 73 18.97 8.73 -6.00
CA GLU A 73 19.19 10.09 -6.49
C GLU A 73 18.35 11.13 -5.75
N ARG A 74 17.13 10.78 -5.31
CA ARG A 74 16.19 11.76 -4.74
C ARG A 74 15.73 11.46 -3.32
N LEU A 75 15.57 10.19 -2.94
CA LEU A 75 14.95 9.82 -1.67
C LEU A 75 15.97 9.56 -0.56
N GLN A 76 17.04 8.81 -0.85
CA GLN A 76 18.02 8.36 0.13
C GLN A 76 18.61 9.52 0.95
N PRO A 77 19.14 10.61 0.36
CA PRO A 77 19.73 11.69 1.16
C PRO A 77 18.71 12.40 2.07
N SER A 78 17.44 12.43 1.64
CA SER A 78 16.35 13.02 2.42
C SER A 78 15.98 12.14 3.61
N LEU A 79 15.85 10.83 3.37
CA LEU A 79 15.53 9.83 4.38
C LEU A 79 16.63 9.73 5.44
N ASP A 80 17.90 9.68 5.04
CA ASP A 80 19.02 9.61 5.99
C ASP A 80 19.02 10.81 6.96
N ARG A 81 18.79 12.02 6.42
CA ARG A 81 18.66 13.24 7.24
C ARG A 81 17.42 13.21 8.12
N PHE A 82 16.32 12.65 7.62
CA PHE A 82 15.06 12.53 8.35
C PHE A 82 15.23 11.63 9.57
N PHE A 83 15.74 10.41 9.40
CA PHE A 83 15.91 9.46 10.51
C PHE A 83 16.86 9.99 11.59
N ARG A 84 17.96 10.65 11.20
CA ARG A 84 18.88 11.28 12.12
C ARG A 84 18.25 12.39 12.97
N LYS A 85 17.26 13.10 12.42
CA LYS A 85 16.57 14.22 13.10
C LYS A 85 15.27 13.81 13.81
N LEU A 86 14.79 12.58 13.60
CA LEU A 86 13.55 12.11 14.20
C LEU A 86 13.71 12.07 15.72
N SER A 87 13.02 12.96 16.42
CA SER A 87 13.04 13.05 17.88
C SER A 87 11.85 12.29 18.49
N VAL A 88 11.96 11.93 19.77
CA VAL A 88 10.96 11.13 20.51
C VAL A 88 9.61 11.85 20.60
N ASP A 89 9.61 13.18 20.69
CA ASP A 89 8.46 14.07 20.87
C ASP A 89 7.76 14.43 19.56
N LYS A 90 8.31 14.08 18.39
CA LYS A 90 7.80 14.50 17.07
C LYS A 90 7.57 13.30 16.15
N PRO A 91 6.53 12.49 16.40
CA PRO A 91 6.15 11.43 15.48
C PRO A 91 5.70 12.03 14.15
N VAL A 92 5.99 11.32 13.06
CA VAL A 92 5.69 11.76 11.70
C VAL A 92 4.66 10.83 11.10
N THR A 93 3.70 11.39 10.37
CA THR A 93 2.70 10.62 9.61
C THR A 93 2.84 10.92 8.13
N ARG A 94 2.70 9.89 7.30
CA ARG A 94 2.57 10.01 5.83
C ARG A 94 1.52 9.04 5.31
N ILE A 95 1.09 9.28 4.07
CA ILE A 95 0.22 8.35 3.35
C ILE A 95 0.99 7.74 2.18
N ASN A 96 0.87 6.43 2.02
CA ASN A 96 1.18 5.73 0.77
C ASN A 96 -0.13 5.18 0.20
N TYR A 97 -0.22 5.03 -1.11
CA TYR A 97 -1.38 4.40 -1.73
C TYR A 97 -1.03 3.72 -3.04
N PHE A 98 -1.86 2.75 -3.45
CA PHE A 98 -1.81 2.09 -4.75
C PHE A 98 -3.14 1.37 -5.02
N VAL A 99 -3.34 0.94 -6.27
CA VAL A 99 -4.49 0.13 -6.64
C VAL A 99 -4.15 -1.33 -6.43
N GLN A 100 -5.07 -2.04 -5.77
CA GLN A 100 -5.04 -3.48 -5.59
C GLN A 100 -6.30 -4.07 -6.24
N THR A 101 -6.15 -5.22 -6.89
CA THR A 101 -7.29 -6.00 -7.40
C THR A 101 -7.50 -7.20 -6.49
N ARG A 102 -8.74 -7.59 -6.26
CA ARG A 102 -9.08 -8.85 -5.57
C ARG A 102 -9.39 -9.98 -6.55
N ARG A 103 -9.42 -11.21 -6.03
CA ARG A 103 -9.82 -12.44 -6.73
C ARG A 103 -11.20 -12.30 -7.36
N ARG A 104 -11.33 -12.95 -8.53
CA ARG A 104 -12.60 -13.12 -9.23
C ARG A 104 -13.34 -14.31 -8.61
N ASP A 105 -14.62 -14.14 -8.31
CA ASP A 105 -15.43 -15.21 -7.75
C ASP A 105 -15.39 -16.46 -8.68
N GLY A 106 -14.90 -17.60 -8.18
CA GLY A 106 -14.89 -18.88 -8.89
C GLY A 106 -13.69 -19.14 -9.83
N GLU A 107 -12.63 -18.32 -9.82
CA GLU A 107 -11.45 -18.53 -10.68
C GLU A 107 -10.28 -19.31 -10.06
N HIS A 108 -10.38 -19.70 -8.79
CA HIS A 108 -9.43 -20.62 -8.15
C HIS A 108 -10.15 -21.87 -7.62
N GLU A 109 -9.48 -23.03 -7.70
CA GLU A 109 -9.88 -24.21 -6.92
C GLU A 109 -9.89 -23.80 -5.45
N ALA A 110 -11.09 -23.61 -4.93
CA ALA A 110 -11.31 -23.09 -3.61
C ALA A 110 -10.54 -23.90 -2.56
N THR A 111 -9.46 -23.33 -2.02
CA THR A 111 -9.22 -23.48 -0.58
C THR A 111 -10.39 -22.76 0.06
N THR A 112 -11.46 -23.51 0.32
CA THR A 112 -12.83 -23.06 0.63
C THR A 112 -12.97 -22.17 1.88
N GLY A 113 -11.87 -21.74 2.51
CA GLY A 113 -11.86 -20.79 3.62
C GLY A 113 -11.11 -19.47 3.38
N ASP A 114 -10.20 -19.38 2.41
CA ASP A 114 -9.36 -18.18 2.27
C ASP A 114 -10.12 -16.99 1.68
N ASP A 115 -11.00 -17.22 0.71
CA ASP A 115 -11.83 -16.16 0.11
C ASP A 115 -12.94 -15.67 1.07
N GLU A 116 -13.36 -16.49 2.03
CA GLU A 116 -14.28 -16.08 3.09
C GLU A 116 -13.56 -15.27 4.17
N MET A 117 -12.33 -15.67 4.51
CA MET A 117 -11.51 -15.02 5.54
C MET A 117 -10.90 -13.70 5.06
N ASP A 118 -10.42 -13.65 3.80
CA ASP A 118 -9.73 -12.51 3.20
C ASP A 118 -10.30 -12.14 1.81
N PRO A 119 -11.56 -11.66 1.75
CA PRO A 119 -12.27 -11.42 0.49
C PRO A 119 -11.70 -10.25 -0.35
N ASP A 120 -10.81 -9.44 0.23
CA ASP A 120 -10.17 -8.31 -0.45
C ASP A 120 -8.64 -8.48 -0.59
N GLU A 121 -8.10 -9.65 -0.26
CA GLU A 121 -6.66 -9.96 -0.34
C GLU A 121 -5.78 -9.01 0.51
N LEU A 122 -6.22 -8.71 1.73
CA LEU A 122 -5.49 -7.91 2.71
C LEU A 122 -4.13 -8.51 3.07
N GLY A 123 -4.09 -9.82 3.30
CA GLY A 123 -2.89 -10.55 3.73
C GLY A 123 -1.90 -10.68 2.59
N TRP A 124 -2.37 -11.16 1.44
CA TRP A 124 -1.54 -11.26 0.24
C TRP A 124 -2.34 -11.03 -1.04
N ALA A 125 -1.90 -10.07 -1.84
CA ALA A 125 -2.55 -9.64 -3.07
C ALA A 125 -2.34 -10.62 -4.23
N THR A 126 -2.76 -11.88 -4.10
CA THR A 126 -2.58 -12.96 -5.09
C THR A 126 -3.01 -12.55 -6.49
N SER A 127 -4.13 -11.84 -6.63
CA SER A 127 -4.61 -11.40 -7.95
C SER A 127 -3.65 -10.43 -8.63
N SER A 128 -2.92 -9.65 -7.85
CA SER A 128 -1.92 -8.70 -8.36
C SER A 128 -0.50 -9.29 -8.40
N LEU A 129 -0.15 -10.21 -7.50
CA LEU A 129 1.23 -10.65 -7.27
C LEU A 129 1.49 -12.11 -7.62
N GLY A 130 0.44 -12.89 -7.91
CA GLY A 130 0.54 -14.35 -7.95
C GLY A 130 0.68 -14.95 -6.56
N ASP A 131 1.02 -16.23 -6.51
CA ASP A 131 1.27 -16.95 -5.26
C ASP A 131 2.41 -16.29 -4.45
N GLU A 132 2.28 -16.26 -3.12
CA GLU A 132 3.32 -15.72 -2.24
C GLU A 132 4.60 -16.56 -2.30
N ASP A 133 4.48 -17.88 -2.48
CA ASP A 133 5.62 -18.79 -2.55
C ASP A 133 6.44 -18.60 -3.84
N ASP A 134 5.78 -18.20 -4.93
CA ASP A 134 6.42 -17.84 -6.21
C ASP A 134 6.97 -16.40 -6.22
N PHE A 135 6.74 -15.59 -5.17
CA PHE A 135 7.11 -14.18 -5.16
C PHE A 135 8.63 -13.96 -5.06
N GLU A 136 9.14 -13.15 -5.98
CA GLU A 136 10.53 -12.68 -5.97
C GLU A 136 10.61 -11.19 -5.62
N ASN A 137 11.38 -10.84 -4.59
CA ASN A 137 11.52 -9.45 -4.17
C ASN A 137 12.07 -8.55 -5.29
N GLY A 138 11.51 -7.33 -5.40
CA GLY A 138 11.89 -6.35 -6.42
C GLY A 138 11.28 -6.60 -7.80
N THR A 139 10.61 -7.73 -8.02
CA THR A 139 10.02 -8.05 -9.32
C THR A 139 8.62 -7.49 -9.52
N HIS A 140 8.01 -6.90 -8.49
CA HIS A 140 6.63 -6.41 -8.55
C HIS A 140 6.38 -5.30 -9.60
N ALA A 141 7.43 -4.64 -10.07
CA ALA A 141 7.34 -3.64 -11.14
C ALA A 141 7.47 -4.24 -12.57
N THR A 142 8.05 -5.44 -12.71
CA THR A 142 8.56 -5.94 -14.00
C THR A 142 8.17 -7.38 -14.34
N ALA A 143 7.95 -8.24 -13.36
CA ALA A 143 7.57 -9.62 -13.60
C ALA A 143 6.07 -9.76 -13.86
N LYS A 144 5.73 -10.71 -14.74
CA LYS A 144 4.37 -11.22 -14.88
C LYS A 144 4.20 -12.38 -13.89
N PRO A 145 3.46 -12.19 -12.80
CA PRO A 145 3.29 -13.25 -11.82
C PRO A 145 2.50 -14.41 -12.40
N LYS A 146 2.88 -15.64 -12.06
CA LYS A 146 2.11 -16.83 -12.42
C LYS A 146 0.72 -16.71 -11.78
N ASN A 147 -0.31 -17.04 -12.56
CA ASN A 147 -1.72 -17.00 -12.13
C ASN A 147 -2.22 -15.61 -11.66
N GLY A 148 -1.45 -14.54 -11.82
CA GLY A 148 -1.93 -13.19 -11.57
C GLY A 148 -2.85 -12.69 -12.68
N VAL A 149 -3.65 -11.68 -12.37
CA VAL A 149 -4.56 -11.05 -13.33
C VAL A 149 -3.78 -10.09 -14.22
N ASP A 150 -3.78 -10.29 -15.54
CA ASP A 150 -3.13 -9.40 -16.53
C ASP A 150 -4.10 -9.00 -17.66
N ARG A 151 -5.40 -9.03 -17.38
CA ARG A 151 -6.49 -8.72 -18.33
C ARG A 151 -7.43 -7.69 -17.72
N ASP A 152 -8.20 -6.99 -18.55
CA ASP A 152 -9.16 -5.96 -18.15
C ASP A 152 -9.98 -6.39 -16.92
N THR A 153 -9.59 -5.86 -15.76
CA THR A 153 -10.23 -6.14 -14.48
C THR A 153 -11.46 -5.25 -14.32
N PRO A 154 -12.63 -5.83 -13.99
CA PRO A 154 -13.80 -5.07 -13.60
C PRO A 154 -13.53 -4.11 -12.43
N VAL A 155 -14.05 -2.88 -12.51
CA VAL A 155 -13.76 -1.83 -11.51
C VAL A 155 -14.34 -2.13 -10.13
N ASN A 156 -15.43 -2.90 -10.05
CA ASN A 156 -15.98 -3.38 -8.77
C ASN A 156 -15.02 -4.31 -7.99
N TRP A 157 -13.99 -4.85 -8.64
CA TRP A 157 -12.92 -5.64 -8.00
C TRP A 157 -11.65 -4.84 -7.73
N MET A 158 -11.65 -3.55 -8.03
CA MET A 158 -10.54 -2.67 -7.70
C MET A 158 -10.74 -2.07 -6.32
N ARG A 159 -9.63 -1.95 -5.61
CA ARG A 159 -9.52 -1.33 -4.30
C ARG A 159 -8.46 -0.23 -4.36
N LEU A 160 -8.79 0.92 -3.79
CA LEU A 160 -7.76 1.87 -3.40
C LEU A 160 -7.23 1.43 -2.05
N ARG A 161 -5.99 0.91 -2.05
CA ARG A 161 -5.26 0.58 -0.84
C ARG A 161 -4.50 1.82 -0.38
N CYS A 162 -4.81 2.28 0.82
CA CYS A 162 -4.17 3.42 1.47
C CYS A 162 -3.48 2.95 2.73
N GLU A 163 -2.24 3.38 2.93
CA GLU A 163 -1.43 3.07 4.10
C GLU A 163 -1.13 4.36 4.84
N ARG A 164 -1.76 4.54 6.01
CA ARG A 164 -1.39 5.59 6.94
C ARG A 164 -0.20 5.09 7.74
N GLN A 165 0.94 5.68 7.45
CA GLN A 165 2.21 5.26 7.99
C GLN A 165 2.68 6.23 9.06
N THR A 166 3.14 5.72 10.20
CA THR A 166 3.72 6.54 11.26
C THR A 166 5.15 6.13 11.57
N LEU A 167 6.02 7.10 11.86
CA LEU A 167 7.41 6.88 12.28
C LEU A 167 7.60 7.56 13.63
N ARG A 168 7.97 6.77 14.65
CA ARG A 168 8.19 7.25 16.01
C ARG A 168 9.43 6.65 16.62
N ARG A 169 10.31 7.49 17.17
CA ARG A 169 11.43 7.04 17.99
C ARG A 169 10.95 6.65 19.39
N LEU A 170 11.30 5.45 19.85
CA LEU A 170 10.97 4.96 21.17
C LEU A 170 11.92 5.57 22.22
N PRO A 171 11.39 6.05 23.37
CA PRO A 171 12.16 6.84 24.33
C PRO A 171 13.27 6.08 25.03
N VAL A 172 13.09 4.77 25.28
CA VAL A 172 14.03 3.97 26.07
C VAL A 172 15.10 3.34 25.18
N SER A 173 14.69 2.66 24.09
CA SER A 173 15.60 1.92 23.22
C SER A 173 16.23 2.77 22.11
N GLY A 174 15.65 3.93 21.78
CA GLY A 174 16.05 4.72 20.62
C GLY A 174 15.66 4.11 19.26
N ALA A 175 15.09 2.90 19.24
CA ALA A 175 14.58 2.26 18.03
C ALA A 175 13.46 3.09 17.40
N VAL A 176 13.29 2.98 16.07
CA VAL A 176 12.20 3.62 15.34
C VAL A 176 11.12 2.59 15.06
N LEU A 177 9.93 2.83 15.60
CA LEU A 177 8.73 2.10 15.25
C LEU A 177 8.11 2.73 14.00
N PHE A 178 7.95 1.92 12.97
CA PHE A 178 7.19 2.19 11.77
C PHE A 178 5.86 1.44 11.86
N THR A 179 4.73 2.16 11.92
CA THR A 179 3.41 1.53 11.86
C THR A 179 2.80 1.74 10.49
N ILE A 180 2.09 0.74 9.98
CA ILE A 180 1.44 0.77 8.66
C ILE A 180 -0.01 0.39 8.86
N ARG A 181 -0.89 1.39 8.94
CA ARG A 181 -2.33 1.15 9.00
C ARG A 181 -2.92 1.09 7.61
N VAL A 182 -3.43 -0.07 7.23
CA VAL A 182 -4.04 -0.31 5.92
C VAL A 182 -5.53 0.05 5.93
N TYR A 183 -5.97 0.73 4.89
CA TYR A 183 -7.37 0.97 4.55
C TYR A 183 -7.60 0.47 3.12
N ILE A 184 -8.62 -0.37 2.95
CA ILE A 184 -9.08 -0.86 1.66
C ILE A 184 -10.43 -0.23 1.37
N ASN A 185 -10.54 0.45 0.22
CA ASN A 185 -11.77 1.13 -0.17
C ASN A 185 -12.19 0.65 -1.57
N PRO A 186 -13.43 0.17 -1.75
CA PRO A 186 -13.97 -0.15 -3.06
C PRO A 186 -13.94 1.05 -3.99
N MET A 187 -13.38 0.87 -5.18
CA MET A 187 -13.26 1.98 -6.14
C MET A 187 -14.63 2.56 -6.51
N VAL A 188 -15.64 1.69 -6.65
CA VAL A 188 -17.02 2.05 -6.98
C VAL A 188 -17.72 2.90 -5.92
N GLU A 189 -17.28 2.83 -4.66
CA GLU A 189 -17.78 3.69 -3.57
C GLU A 189 -17.07 5.04 -3.57
N LEU A 190 -15.75 5.04 -3.77
CA LEU A 190 -14.96 6.28 -3.79
C LEU A 190 -15.38 7.24 -4.89
N VAL A 191 -15.76 6.72 -6.07
CA VAL A 191 -16.17 7.56 -7.19
C VAL A 191 -17.50 8.29 -6.95
N GLN A 192 -18.32 7.85 -5.99
CA GLN A 192 -19.57 8.54 -5.66
C GLN A 192 -19.32 9.92 -5.03
N GLU A 193 -18.14 10.14 -4.45
CA GLU A 193 -17.78 11.42 -3.86
C GLU A 193 -17.47 12.46 -4.95
N LYS A 194 -18.10 13.63 -4.86
CA LYS A 194 -18.02 14.66 -5.90
C LYS A 194 -16.58 15.11 -6.17
N GLY A 195 -16.19 15.07 -7.43
CA GLY A 195 -14.86 15.45 -7.92
C GLY A 195 -13.75 14.46 -7.58
N VAL A 196 -14.01 13.36 -6.85
CA VAL A 196 -13.02 12.30 -6.65
C VAL A 196 -12.63 11.64 -7.98
N PRO A 197 -13.55 11.27 -8.89
CA PRO A 197 -13.19 10.63 -10.16
C PRO A 197 -12.18 11.44 -10.97
N GLY A 198 -12.48 12.72 -11.22
CA GLY A 198 -11.61 13.62 -11.98
C GLY A 198 -10.25 13.84 -11.31
N ARG A 199 -10.21 14.06 -9.99
CA ARG A 199 -8.93 14.22 -9.26
C ARG A 199 -8.10 12.94 -9.29
N MET A 200 -8.72 11.77 -9.16
CA MET A 200 -8.02 10.49 -9.20
C MET A 200 -7.47 10.20 -10.59
N ALA A 201 -8.26 10.43 -11.64
CA ALA A 201 -7.82 10.25 -13.02
C ALA A 201 -6.64 11.18 -13.34
N SER A 202 -6.73 12.45 -12.92
CA SER A 202 -5.63 13.41 -13.04
C SER A 202 -4.38 12.96 -12.27
N ALA A 203 -4.53 12.41 -11.06
CA ALA A 203 -3.41 11.94 -10.25
C ALA A 203 -2.70 10.76 -10.91
N LEU A 204 -3.45 9.76 -11.40
CA LEU A 204 -2.88 8.60 -12.10
C LEU A 204 -2.12 9.02 -13.37
N ARG A 205 -2.70 9.93 -14.16
CA ARG A 205 -2.04 10.47 -15.36
C ARG A 205 -0.78 11.28 -15.05
N SER A 206 -0.67 11.86 -13.86
CA SER A 206 0.49 12.66 -13.46
C SER A 206 1.70 11.83 -13.02
N TRP A 207 1.53 10.52 -12.81
CA TRP A 207 2.64 9.67 -12.39
C TRP A 207 3.71 9.55 -13.47
N PRO A 208 5.00 9.77 -13.13
CA PRO A 208 6.10 9.35 -13.97
C PRO A 208 5.98 7.85 -14.33
N MET A 209 6.43 7.47 -15.53
CA MET A 209 6.22 6.10 -16.04
C MET A 209 6.86 5.02 -15.17
N ASP A 210 8.03 5.31 -14.59
CA ASP A 210 8.72 4.43 -13.63
C ASP A 210 7.91 4.26 -12.34
N VAL A 211 7.33 5.34 -11.81
CA VAL A 211 6.42 5.31 -10.65
C VAL A 211 5.14 4.55 -10.98
N ALA A 212 4.54 4.78 -12.14
CA ALA A 212 3.33 4.10 -12.56
C ALA A 212 3.56 2.58 -12.70
N ALA A 213 4.68 2.17 -13.32
CA ALA A 213 5.07 0.78 -13.42
C ALA A 213 5.30 0.15 -12.03
N TYR A 214 6.04 0.85 -11.16
CA TYR A 214 6.26 0.43 -9.77
C TYR A 214 4.96 0.28 -8.97
N LYS A 215 3.99 1.17 -9.19
CA LYS A 215 2.64 1.13 -8.61
C LYS A 215 1.71 0.11 -9.28
N GLY A 216 2.23 -0.70 -10.21
CA GLY A 216 1.50 -1.81 -10.81
C GLY A 216 0.67 -1.45 -12.03
N LYS A 217 0.97 -0.37 -12.76
CA LYS A 217 0.25 0.01 -14.01
C LYS A 217 0.10 -1.16 -15.00
N ASN A 218 1.11 -2.01 -15.12
CA ASN A 218 1.16 -3.11 -16.08
C ASN A 218 0.74 -4.46 -15.46
N ARG A 219 -0.01 -4.46 -14.36
CA ARG A 219 -0.31 -5.66 -13.58
C ARG A 219 -1.66 -5.54 -12.90
N GLY A 220 -2.41 -6.63 -12.80
CA GLY A 220 -3.79 -6.61 -12.32
C GLY A 220 -4.78 -6.11 -13.38
N GLY A 221 -4.34 -5.73 -14.58
CA GLY A 221 -5.20 -5.24 -15.68
C GLY A 221 -6.15 -4.11 -15.29
N TRP A 222 -5.80 -3.29 -14.29
CA TRP A 222 -6.68 -2.28 -13.72
C TRP A 222 -6.53 -0.91 -14.37
N TRP A 223 -5.35 -0.58 -14.92
CA TRP A 223 -5.01 0.79 -15.31
C TRP A 223 -5.97 1.39 -16.34
N GLU A 224 -6.12 0.75 -17.49
CA GLU A 224 -6.95 1.26 -18.58
C GLU A 224 -8.46 1.19 -18.23
N PRO A 225 -9.00 0.09 -17.69
CA PRO A 225 -10.40 0.06 -17.27
C PRO A 225 -10.72 1.11 -16.20
N LEU A 226 -9.81 1.34 -15.25
CA LEU A 226 -10.00 2.34 -14.21
C LEU A 226 -10.05 3.75 -14.79
N LEU A 227 -9.09 4.13 -15.65
CA LEU A 227 -9.09 5.48 -16.24
C LEU A 227 -10.36 5.74 -17.04
N ARG A 228 -10.80 4.78 -17.87
CA ARG A 228 -12.06 4.91 -18.62
C ARG A 228 -13.26 5.12 -17.70
N PHE A 229 -13.32 4.36 -16.61
CA PHE A 229 -14.40 4.49 -15.63
C PHE A 229 -14.37 5.83 -14.90
N LEU A 230 -13.19 6.27 -14.44
CA LEU A 230 -13.04 7.55 -13.75
C LEU A 230 -13.41 8.75 -14.64
N ASP A 231 -13.08 8.70 -15.93
CA ASP A 231 -13.47 9.74 -16.88
C ASP A 231 -14.99 9.78 -17.07
N ALA A 232 -15.62 8.61 -17.27
CA ALA A 232 -17.08 8.52 -17.43
C ALA A 232 -17.84 9.02 -16.19
N GLU A 233 -17.39 8.62 -14.99
CA GLU A 233 -17.96 9.10 -13.72
C GLU A 233 -17.72 10.60 -13.52
N HIS A 234 -16.56 11.13 -13.93
CA HIS A 234 -16.29 12.56 -13.87
C HIS A 234 -17.23 13.35 -14.78
N GLU A 235 -17.41 12.93 -16.03
CA GLU A 235 -18.32 13.55 -16.98
C GLU A 235 -19.76 13.52 -16.49
N ALA A 236 -20.21 12.39 -15.92
CA ALA A 236 -21.53 12.26 -15.32
C ALA A 236 -21.74 13.26 -14.15
N GLN A 237 -20.74 13.39 -13.27
CA GLN A 237 -20.80 14.35 -12.15
C GLN A 237 -20.82 15.81 -12.62
N GLU A 238 -20.12 16.14 -13.70
CA GLU A 238 -20.16 17.49 -14.29
C GLU A 238 -21.51 17.80 -14.92
N MET A 239 -22.11 16.83 -15.63
CA MET A 239 -23.45 16.97 -16.21
C MET A 239 -24.51 17.20 -15.13
N GLU A 240 -24.56 16.37 -14.09
CA GLU A 240 -25.49 16.53 -12.96
C GLU A 240 -25.30 17.90 -12.26
N GLY A 241 -24.04 18.31 -12.06
CA GLY A 241 -23.70 19.62 -11.49
C GLY A 241 -24.17 20.80 -12.36
N SER A 242 -24.18 20.64 -13.67
CA SER A 242 -24.64 21.67 -14.61
C SER A 242 -26.17 21.79 -14.68
N GLU A 243 -26.90 20.68 -14.58
CA GLU A 243 -28.37 20.65 -14.56
C GLU A 243 -28.95 21.25 -13.27
N GLY A 244 -28.26 21.07 -12.13
CA GLY A 244 -28.63 21.68 -10.85
C GLY A 244 -28.46 23.22 -10.78
N VAL A 245 -27.66 23.80 -11.68
CA VAL A 245 -27.48 25.27 -11.80
C VAL A 245 -28.52 25.89 -12.73
N GLY A 246 -29.09 25.12 -13.66
CA GLY A 246 -30.08 25.59 -14.64
C GLY A 246 -31.49 25.84 -14.09
N THR A 247 -31.85 25.23 -12.96
CA THR A 247 -33.22 25.31 -12.38
C THR A 247 -33.42 26.44 -11.36
N MET A 248 -32.39 27.24 -11.05
CA MET A 248 -32.46 28.37 -10.11
C MET A 248 -32.50 29.76 -10.80
N ARG A 249 -32.95 29.83 -12.05
CA ARG A 249 -33.12 31.09 -12.81
C ARG A 249 -34.50 31.20 -13.50
N ASP A 250 -35.58 30.94 -12.77
CA ASP A 250 -36.93 31.36 -13.19
C ASP A 250 -37.78 31.79 -11.98
N GLY A 251 -37.46 32.95 -11.42
CA GLY A 251 -38.20 33.46 -10.29
C GLY A 251 -37.92 34.92 -10.01
N SER A 252 -37.99 35.78 -11.04
CA SER A 252 -38.11 37.24 -10.88
C SER A 252 -38.38 37.93 -12.22
N LYS A 253 -39.61 37.84 -12.71
CA LYS A 253 -40.30 38.92 -13.44
C LYS A 253 -41.82 38.72 -13.39
N MET A 254 -42.46 39.29 -12.36
CA MET A 254 -43.64 40.18 -12.44
C MET A 254 -44.04 40.61 -11.04
#